data_AF-A0A239BAA2-F1
#
_entry.id   AF-A0A239BAA2-F1
#
_cell.length_a   1.000
_cell.length_b   1.000
_cell.length_c   1.000
_cell.angle_alpha   90.00
_cell.angle_beta   90.00
_cell.angle_gamma   90.00
#
_symmetry.space_group_name_H-M   'P 1'
#
loop_
_entity.id
_entity.type
_entity.pdbx_description
1 polymer ?
#
loop_
_entity_poly.entity_id
_entity_poly.type
_entity_poly.pdbx_seq_one_letter_code
_entity_poly.pdbx_strand_id
1 'polypeptide(L)'
;MIYTIEKANLVATQLKKFTTGYAHHVVGQYANIDFWLEEVITAQRTIDAYRYRFNDMRDAQKEWVEKHDTQVFSYCHICRGKCELIGDNPLPPSPPKRMSSAVLDTTRKELVNAMYYFLTRCYRMGLLNDIQLKQKCDRIGTSIDPSDLET
;
A
#
# COMPACT_ATOMS: atom_id res chain seq x y z
N MET A 1 12.04 1.89 0.69
CA MET A 1 10.95 2.44 -0.14
C MET A 1 9.97 3.17 0.76
N ILE A 2 10.31 4.41 1.09
CA ILE A 2 9.43 5.36 1.79
C ILE A 2 8.12 5.54 0.98
N TYR A 3 8.22 5.47 -0.35
CA TYR A 3 7.10 5.55 -1.30
C TYR A 3 5.93 4.58 -1.03
N THR A 4 6.17 3.35 -0.55
CA THR A 4 5.07 2.39 -0.29
C THR A 4 4.09 2.91 0.76
N ILE A 5 4.63 3.44 1.85
CA ILE A 5 3.84 3.92 2.99
C ILE A 5 3.28 5.30 2.70
N GLU A 6 4.03 6.14 1.99
CA GLU A 6 3.52 7.41 1.48
C GLU A 6 2.32 7.21 0.55
N LYS A 7 2.39 6.27 -0.41
CA LYS A 7 1.27 5.95 -1.30
C LYS A 7 0.06 5.49 -0.49
N ALA A 8 0.24 4.55 0.44
CA ALA A 8 -0.84 4.05 1.27
C ALA A 8 -1.49 5.17 2.10
N ASN A 9 -0.68 6.05 2.70
CA ASN A 9 -1.17 7.19 3.45
C ASN A 9 -1.93 8.17 2.56
N LEU A 10 -1.43 8.47 1.35
CA LEU A 10 -2.11 9.34 0.40
C LEU A 10 -3.48 8.78 -0.01
N VAL A 11 -3.57 7.49 -0.33
CA VAL A 11 -4.84 6.83 -0.66
C VAL A 11 -5.81 6.91 0.53
N ALA A 12 -5.35 6.55 1.73
CA ALA A 12 -6.16 6.62 2.95
C ALA A 12 -6.66 8.05 3.22
N THR A 13 -5.82 9.07 3.03
CA THR A 13 -6.19 10.48 3.18
C THR A 13 -7.27 10.89 2.18
N GLN A 14 -7.19 10.46 0.92
CA GLN A 14 -8.24 10.79 -0.07
C GLN A 14 -9.56 10.11 0.28
N LEU A 15 -9.54 8.82 0.62
CA LEU A 15 -10.74 8.07 1.02
C LEU A 15 -11.43 8.69 2.25
N LYS A 16 -10.65 9.12 3.25
CA LYS A 16 -11.16 9.85 4.43
C LYS A 16 -11.86 11.17 4.07
N LYS A 17 -11.52 11.84 2.95
CA LYS A 17 -12.27 13.02 2.50
C LYS A 17 -13.63 12.64 1.92
N PHE A 18 -13.73 11.46 1.30
CA PHE A 18 -15.00 10.98 0.74
C PHE A 18 -15.96 10.52 1.84
N THR A 19 -15.50 10.21 3.05
CA THR A 19 -16.39 9.89 4.17
C THR A 19 -17.09 11.13 4.75
N THR A 20 -16.56 12.34 4.54
CA THR A 20 -17.12 13.60 5.07
C THR A 20 -17.50 14.63 4.01
N GLY A 21 -17.11 14.45 2.74
CA GLY A 21 -17.42 15.37 1.64
C GLY A 21 -18.91 15.47 1.27
N TYR A 22 -19.29 16.42 0.41
CA TYR A 22 -20.67 16.58 -0.05
C TYR A 22 -21.18 15.37 -0.84
N ALA A 23 -22.48 15.07 -0.75
CA ALA A 23 -23.09 13.90 -1.37
C ALA A 23 -22.80 13.78 -2.88
N HIS A 24 -22.89 14.88 -3.64
CA HIS A 24 -22.62 14.86 -5.08
C HIS A 24 -21.13 14.52 -5.40
N HIS A 25 -20.19 14.91 -4.54
CA HIS A 25 -18.79 14.49 -4.67
C HIS A 25 -18.63 12.99 -4.40
N VAL A 26 -19.31 12.45 -3.38
CA VAL A 26 -19.29 11.02 -3.06
C VAL A 26 -19.82 10.20 -4.23
N VAL A 27 -20.94 10.62 -4.83
CA VAL A 27 -21.51 9.97 -6.02
C VAL A 27 -20.52 9.97 -7.18
N GLY A 28 -19.82 11.08 -7.43
CA GLY A 28 -18.77 11.15 -8.46
C GLY A 28 -17.59 10.22 -8.19
N GLN A 29 -17.20 10.05 -6.93
CA GLN A 29 -16.13 9.11 -6.55
C GLN A 29 -16.59 7.65 -6.55
N TYR A 30 -17.86 7.40 -6.24
CA TYR A 30 -18.47 6.08 -6.34
C TYR A 30 -18.44 5.54 -7.77
N ALA A 31 -18.60 6.39 -8.79
CA ALA A 31 -18.42 5.98 -10.19
C ALA A 31 -17.02 5.40 -10.47
N ASN A 32 -16.04 5.68 -9.60
CA ASN A 32 -14.67 5.15 -9.65
C ASN A 32 -14.37 4.17 -8.50
N ILE A 33 -15.38 3.52 -7.91
CA ILE A 33 -15.22 2.66 -6.73
C ILE A 33 -14.23 1.51 -6.95
N ASP A 34 -14.19 0.92 -8.14
CA ASP A 34 -13.28 -0.19 -8.43
C ASP A 34 -11.82 0.27 -8.58
N PHE A 35 -11.59 1.49 -9.08
CA PHE A 35 -10.27 2.12 -9.04
C PHE A 35 -9.78 2.27 -7.60
N TRP A 36 -10.64 2.79 -6.71
CA TRP A 36 -10.28 2.98 -5.30
C TRP A 36 -10.02 1.66 -4.58
N LEU A 37 -10.80 0.61 -4.87
CA LEU A 37 -10.56 -0.74 -4.35
C LEU A 37 -9.20 -1.28 -4.80
N GLU A 38 -8.87 -1.17 -6.08
CA GLU A 38 -7.58 -1.66 -6.59
C GLU A 38 -6.39 -0.86 -6.05
N GLU A 39 -6.53 0.44 -5.82
CA GLU A 39 -5.50 1.24 -5.15
C GLU A 39 -5.25 0.76 -3.71
N VAL A 40 -6.31 0.44 -2.97
CA VAL A 40 -6.23 -0.12 -1.62
C VAL A 40 -5.58 -1.51 -1.63
N ILE A 41 -6.07 -2.43 -2.47
CA ILE A 41 -5.55 -3.80 -2.58
C ILE A 41 -4.08 -3.79 -2.98
N THR A 42 -3.71 -2.96 -3.95
CA THR A 42 -2.33 -2.82 -4.40
C THR A 42 -1.45 -2.28 -3.29
N ALA A 43 -1.89 -1.24 -2.57
CA ALA A 43 -1.14 -0.70 -1.45
C ALA A 43 -1.00 -1.72 -0.30
N GLN A 44 -2.04 -2.47 0.05
CA GLN A 44 -1.98 -3.55 1.03
C GLN A 44 -0.95 -4.61 0.64
N ARG A 45 -1.05 -5.16 -0.58
CA ARG A 45 -0.09 -6.13 -1.11
C ARG A 45 1.33 -5.59 -1.04
N THR A 46 1.51 -4.31 -1.34
CA THR A 46 2.83 -3.65 -1.32
C THR A 46 3.39 -3.52 0.11
N ILE A 47 2.54 -3.29 1.11
CA ILE A 47 2.89 -3.26 2.54
C ILE A 47 3.23 -4.67 3.04
N ASP A 48 2.37 -5.65 2.75
CA ASP A 48 2.62 -7.05 3.11
C ASP A 48 3.93 -7.53 2.45
N ALA A 49 4.21 -7.00 1.25
CA ALA A 49 5.43 -7.22 0.50
C ALA A 49 6.67 -6.48 0.94
N TYR A 50 6.56 -5.64 1.97
CA TYR A 50 7.61 -4.70 2.31
C TYR A 50 8.96 -5.38 2.53
N ARG A 51 9.00 -6.53 3.23
CA ARG A 51 10.25 -7.20 3.57
C ARG A 51 10.90 -7.90 2.37
N TYR A 52 10.15 -8.67 1.59
CA TYR A 52 10.73 -9.50 0.53
C TYR A 52 11.08 -8.68 -0.72
N ARG A 53 10.33 -7.62 -1.05
CA ARG A 53 10.64 -6.78 -2.23
C ARG A 53 12.05 -6.18 -2.20
N PHE A 54 12.60 -5.86 -1.03
CA PHE A 54 13.98 -5.39 -0.95
C PHE A 54 14.99 -6.49 -1.29
N ASN A 55 14.72 -7.72 -0.86
CA ASN A 55 15.56 -8.86 -1.19
C ASN A 55 15.45 -9.16 -2.69
N ASP A 56 14.24 -9.20 -3.24
CA ASP A 56 14.01 -9.47 -4.66
C ASP A 56 14.69 -8.44 -5.56
N MET A 57 14.60 -7.15 -5.22
CA MET A 57 15.28 -6.08 -5.98
C MET A 57 16.80 -6.21 -5.92
N ARG A 58 17.36 -6.49 -4.73
CA ARG A 58 18.80 -6.69 -4.56
C ARG A 58 19.28 -7.90 -5.37
N ASP A 59 18.55 -9.01 -5.28
CA ASP A 59 18.92 -10.26 -5.94
C ASP A 59 18.86 -10.10 -7.47
N ALA A 60 17.85 -9.41 -7.99
CA ALA A 60 17.77 -9.05 -9.40
C ALA A 60 18.90 -8.11 -9.85
N GLN A 61 19.28 -7.12 -9.03
CA GLN A 61 20.41 -6.23 -9.32
C GLN A 61 21.73 -7.00 -9.35
N LYS A 62 21.94 -7.90 -8.39
CA LYS A 62 23.13 -8.75 -8.31
C LYS A 62 23.25 -9.64 -9.55
N GLU A 63 22.18 -10.35 -9.91
CA GLU A 63 22.13 -11.20 -11.11
C GLU A 63 22.46 -10.40 -12.38
N TRP A 64 21.90 -9.18 -12.51
CA TRP A 64 22.15 -8.34 -13.66
C TRP A 64 23.62 -7.89 -13.76
N VAL A 65 24.21 -7.46 -12.63
CA VAL A 65 25.62 -7.04 -12.56
C VAL A 65 26.55 -8.18 -12.94
N GLU A 66 26.33 -9.38 -12.39
CA GLU A 66 27.13 -10.57 -12.69
C GLU A 66 27.03 -10.98 -14.16
N LYS A 67 25.82 -10.93 -14.74
CA LYS A 67 25.57 -11.32 -16.14
C LYS A 67 26.19 -10.35 -17.16
N HIS A 68 26.32 -9.08 -16.82
CA HIS A 68 26.75 -8.03 -17.76
C HIS A 68 28.14 -7.46 -17.46
N ASP A 69 28.90 -8.09 -16.55
CA ASP A 69 30.23 -7.65 -16.12
C ASP A 69 30.29 -6.14 -15.80
N THR A 70 29.21 -5.64 -15.17
CA THR A 70 29.05 -4.21 -14.93
C THR A 70 29.91 -3.79 -13.75
N GLN A 71 30.79 -2.81 -13.97
CA GLN A 71 31.64 -2.29 -12.89
C GLN A 71 30.79 -1.61 -11.80
N VAL A 72 30.86 -2.14 -10.58
CA VAL A 72 30.24 -1.52 -9.40
C VAL A 72 31.25 -0.59 -8.73
N PHE A 73 30.96 0.71 -8.74
CA PHE A 73 31.83 1.72 -8.12
C PHE A 73 31.69 1.75 -6.59
N SER A 74 32.79 2.15 -5.92
CA SER A 74 32.89 2.25 -4.46
C SER A 74 31.84 3.14 -3.80
N TYR A 75 31.42 4.21 -4.48
CA TYR A 75 30.38 5.12 -4.00
C TYR A 75 29.11 5.00 -4.84
N CYS A 76 27.97 4.80 -4.18
CA CYS A 76 26.66 4.77 -4.79
C CYS A 76 25.81 5.96 -4.31
N HIS A 77 25.30 6.75 -5.26
CA HIS A 77 24.44 7.89 -5.00
C HIS A 77 23.05 7.48 -4.46
N ILE A 78 22.59 6.26 -4.77
CA ILE A 78 21.33 5.70 -4.25
C ILE A 78 21.50 5.23 -2.81
N CYS A 79 22.55 4.45 -2.52
CA CYS A 79 22.87 3.99 -1.16
C CYS A 79 23.44 5.11 -0.28
N ARG A 80 23.86 6.24 -0.88
CA ARG A 80 24.59 7.36 -0.25
C ARG A 80 25.84 6.90 0.52
N GLY A 81 26.58 5.95 -0.05
CA GLY A 81 27.72 5.31 0.60
C GLY A 81 28.25 4.13 -0.22
N LYS A 82 28.86 3.16 0.45
CA LYS A 82 29.36 1.93 -0.21
C LYS A 82 28.19 1.17 -0.84
N CYS A 83 28.32 0.80 -2.13
CA CYS A 83 27.28 0.04 -2.81
C CYS A 83 27.17 -1.39 -2.22
N GLU A 84 25.94 -1.88 -2.06
CA GLU A 84 25.62 -3.22 -1.54
C GLU A 84 26.05 -4.37 -2.46
N LEU A 85 26.43 -4.05 -3.70
CA LEU A 85 26.86 -5.02 -4.73
C LEU A 85 28.39 -5.13 -4.83
N ILE A 86 29.17 -4.52 -3.93
CA ILE A 86 30.65 -4.51 -4.00
C ILE A 86 31.25 -5.72 -3.28
N GLY A 87 32.06 -6.49 -4.03
CA GLY A 87 32.96 -7.54 -3.54
C GLY A 87 32.40 -8.96 -3.66
N ASP A 88 33.27 -9.96 -3.52
CA ASP A 88 32.93 -11.40 -3.61
C ASP A 88 32.05 -11.89 -2.44
N ASN A 89 31.96 -11.07 -1.38
CA ASN A 89 31.13 -11.28 -0.21
C ASN A 89 30.26 -10.03 -0.02
N PRO A 90 29.12 -9.91 -0.72
CA PRO A 90 28.26 -8.74 -0.61
C PRO A 90 27.81 -8.59 0.84
N LEU A 91 28.31 -7.53 1.50
CA LEU A 91 27.85 -7.18 2.84
C LEU A 91 26.33 -6.97 2.75
N PRO A 92 25.52 -7.58 3.64
CA PRO A 92 24.10 -7.30 3.65
C PRO A 92 23.95 -5.78 3.79
N PRO A 93 23.12 -5.13 2.94
CA PRO A 93 22.98 -3.69 2.96
C PRO A 93 22.70 -3.23 4.39
N SER A 94 23.22 -2.07 4.78
CA SER A 94 22.69 -1.39 5.95
C SER A 94 21.17 -1.35 5.76
N PRO A 95 20.38 -1.98 6.65
CA PRO A 95 18.98 -2.18 6.40
C PRO A 95 18.37 -0.81 6.07
N PRO A 96 17.65 -0.66 4.94
CA PRO A 96 17.00 0.61 4.61
C PRO A 96 16.21 1.00 5.84
N LYS A 97 16.29 2.25 6.33
CA LYS A 97 15.71 2.71 7.61
C LYS A 97 14.34 2.04 7.80
N ARG A 98 14.33 0.89 8.49
CA ARG A 98 13.22 -0.06 8.35
C ARG A 98 12.08 0.58 9.08
N MET A 99 10.95 0.73 8.41
CA MET A 99 9.75 1.02 9.16
C MET A 99 9.51 -0.16 10.10
N SER A 100 9.23 0.15 11.35
CA SER A 100 8.89 -0.88 12.33
C SER A 100 7.65 -1.63 11.85
N SER A 101 7.54 -2.91 12.22
CA SER A 101 6.32 -3.69 11.97
C SER A 101 5.07 -2.94 12.45
N ALA A 102 5.17 -2.28 13.62
CA ALA A 102 4.11 -1.44 14.17
C ALA A 102 3.63 -0.34 13.21
N VAL A 103 4.54 0.30 12.47
CA VAL A 103 4.16 1.31 11.46
C VAL A 103 3.47 0.65 10.27
N LEU A 104 3.99 -0.48 9.78
CA LEU A 104 3.37 -1.22 8.66
C LEU A 104 1.96 -1.68 9.02
N ASP A 105 1.78 -2.26 10.20
CA ASP A 105 0.49 -2.74 10.70
C ASP A 105 -0.52 -1.59 10.86
N THR A 106 -0.04 -0.46 11.41
CA THR A 106 -0.87 0.74 11.58
C THR A 106 -1.29 1.30 10.22
N THR A 107 -0.36 1.50 9.29
CA THR A 107 -0.68 2.00 7.95
C THR A 107 -1.62 1.05 7.21
N ARG A 108 -1.42 -0.27 7.31
CA ARG A 108 -2.31 -1.27 6.72
C ARG A 108 -3.72 -1.16 7.27
N LYS A 109 -3.86 -1.05 8.59
CA LYS A 109 -5.16 -0.90 9.26
C LYS A 109 -5.85 0.40 8.87
N GLU A 110 -5.13 1.51 8.84
CA GLU A 110 -5.70 2.81 8.45
C GLU A 110 -6.23 2.82 7.01
N LEU A 111 -5.50 2.18 6.10
CA LEU A 111 -5.89 2.06 4.71
C LEU A 111 -7.20 1.25 4.56
N VAL A 112 -7.30 0.12 5.24
CA VAL A 112 -8.52 -0.72 5.27
C VAL A 112 -9.69 0.06 5.84
N ASN A 113 -9.50 0.69 7.01
CA ASN A 113 -10.56 1.45 7.67
C ASN A 113 -11.06 2.62 6.81
N ALA A 114 -10.14 3.32 6.11
CA ALA A 114 -10.53 4.42 5.23
C ALA A 114 -11.43 3.94 4.08
N MET A 115 -11.11 2.80 3.46
CA MET A 115 -11.94 2.22 2.41
C MET A 115 -13.27 1.70 2.98
N TYR A 116 -13.23 1.00 4.11
CA TYR A 116 -14.42 0.49 4.79
C TYR A 116 -15.44 1.62 5.06
N TYR A 117 -15.01 2.72 5.68
CA TYR A 117 -15.92 3.83 5.94
C TYR A 117 -16.45 4.51 4.67
N PHE A 118 -15.66 4.56 3.60
CA PHE A 118 -16.16 5.04 2.31
C PHE A 118 -17.24 4.10 1.73
N LEU A 119 -17.05 2.78 1.82
CA LEU A 119 -18.03 1.78 1.40
C LEU A 119 -19.32 1.86 2.23
N THR A 120 -19.21 1.92 3.56
CA THR A 120 -20.36 2.07 4.46
C THR A 120 -21.12 3.36 4.17
N ARG A 121 -20.43 4.45 3.85
CA ARG A 121 -21.09 5.69 3.41
C ARG A 121 -21.84 5.50 2.09
N CYS A 122 -21.23 4.86 1.10
CA CYS A 122 -21.90 4.57 -0.17
C CYS A 122 -23.16 3.71 0.04
N TYR A 123 -23.10 2.73 0.94
CA TYR A 123 -24.25 1.92 1.33
C TYR A 123 -25.37 2.76 1.97
N ARG A 124 -25.05 3.58 2.98
CA ARG A 124 -26.04 4.48 3.62
C ARG A 124 -26.67 5.49 2.65
N MET A 125 -25.99 5.80 1.55
CA MET A 125 -26.50 6.65 0.46
C MET A 125 -27.31 5.88 -0.60
N GLY A 126 -27.49 4.57 -0.46
CA GLY A 126 -28.18 3.71 -1.43
C GLY A 126 -27.39 3.44 -2.71
N LEU A 127 -26.09 3.76 -2.74
CA LEU A 127 -25.21 3.49 -3.89
C LEU A 127 -24.71 2.04 -3.90
N LEU A 128 -24.73 1.36 -2.75
CA LEU A 128 -24.44 -0.05 -2.61
C LEU A 128 -25.62 -0.75 -1.95
N ASN A 129 -25.89 -1.99 -2.36
CA ASN A 129 -26.72 -2.91 -1.57
C ASN A 129 -25.85 -3.81 -0.67
N ASP A 130 -26.48 -4.61 0.18
CA ASP A 130 -25.80 -5.50 1.15
C ASP A 130 -24.81 -6.46 0.49
N ILE A 131 -25.19 -7.04 -0.65
CA ILE A 131 -24.37 -8.00 -1.38
C ILE A 131 -23.12 -7.32 -1.91
N GLN A 132 -23.27 -6.14 -2.52
CA GLN A 132 -22.15 -5.37 -3.07
C GLN A 132 -21.23 -4.86 -1.96
N LEU A 133 -21.78 -4.38 -0.84
CA LEU A 133 -20.99 -3.96 0.31
C LEU A 133 -20.13 -5.11 0.83
N LYS A 134 -20.75 -6.27 1.08
CA LYS A 134 -20.06 -7.47 1.56
C LYS A 134 -18.94 -7.89 0.62
N GLN A 135 -19.25 -8.04 -0.67
CA GLN A 135 -18.25 -8.42 -1.69
C GLN A 135 -17.06 -7.46 -1.73
N LYS A 136 -17.29 -6.15 -1.57
CA LYS A 136 -16.22 -5.14 -1.60
C LYS A 136 -15.41 -5.13 -0.29
N CYS A 137 -16.03 -5.35 0.87
CA CYS A 137 -15.32 -5.53 2.14
C CYS A 137 -14.45 -6.79 2.14
N ASP A 138 -14.96 -7.91 1.64
CA ASP A 138 -14.21 -9.16 1.52
C ASP A 138 -12.95 -8.98 0.66
N ARG A 139 -13.03 -8.22 -0.44
CA ARG A 139 -11.89 -7.92 -1.33
C ARG A 139 -10.72 -7.21 -0.65
N ILE A 140 -10.98 -6.38 0.36
CA ILE A 140 -9.93 -5.66 1.11
C ILE A 140 -9.57 -6.37 2.42
N GLY A 141 -10.12 -7.56 2.66
CA GLY A 141 -9.84 -8.39 3.83
C GLY A 141 -10.44 -7.84 5.12
N THR A 142 -11.65 -7.28 5.06
CA THR A 142 -12.39 -6.82 6.24
C THR A 142 -13.83 -7.34 6.26
N SER A 143 -14.46 -7.33 7.42
CA SER A 143 -15.86 -7.72 7.61
C SER A 143 -16.71 -6.51 7.97
N ILE A 144 -18.00 -6.60 7.69
CA ILE A 144 -18.98 -5.57 8.09
C ILE A 144 -19.23 -5.70 9.60
N ASP A 145 -19.12 -4.59 10.33
CA ASP A 145 -19.66 -4.49 11.68
C ASP A 145 -21.16 -4.16 11.58
N PRO A 146 -22.08 -5.02 12.07
CA PRO A 146 -23.52 -4.75 11.99
C PRO A 146 -23.91 -3.42 12.65
N SER A 147 -23.20 -2.99 13.70
CA SER A 147 -23.47 -1.72 14.37
C SER A 147 -23.18 -0.50 13.50
N ASP A 148 -22.28 -0.63 12.51
CA ASP A 148 -22.02 0.42 11.53
C ASP A 148 -23.10 0.50 10.44
N LEU A 149 -24.02 -0.45 10.36
CA LEU A 149 -25.15 -0.40 9.43
C LEU A 149 -26.42 0.17 10.07
N GLU A 150 -26.46 0.26 11.39
CA GLU A 150 -27.56 0.90 12.11
C GLU A 150 -27.48 2.42 11.92
N THR A 151 -28.59 3.01 11.47
CA THR A 151 -28.78 4.46 11.29
C THR A 151 -29.82 4.96 12.27
#